data_AF-A0A1B7NMF8-F1
#
_entry.id   AF-A0A1B7NMF8-F1
#
_cell.length_a   1.000
_cell.length_b   1.000
_cell.length_c   1.000
_cell.angle_alpha   90.00
_cell.angle_beta   90.00
_cell.angle_gamma   90.00
#
_symmetry.space_group_name_H-M   'P 1'
#
loop_
_entity.id
_entity.type
_entity.pdbx_description
1 polymer ?
#
loop_
_entity_poly.entity_id
_entity_poly.type
_entity_poly.pdbx_seq_one_letter_code
_entity_poly.pdbx_strand_id
1 'polypeptide(L)'
;MAISANYTPDPSAILTAPWTTVQLSERDTSSQIPINYVTYPGVYVTAACFGNKIYEEQAMVTCISNLIAVDTRRFYIDLYWSPDHRRWTLCPVVVDSNAPDGPASTETAASGKSSSMLADAGSYSCSGSLDLSVLLHLLHNYFFISDDTLNAHMLYILLNIHFATPKGSSNPPSRAPARNKFPSGKHLLGSLFGKRLAPYMYTPKQLQEERANLNRSWYSVPRYAHPIAEYFTTHKDAKGDHSTPDGWPCERYVERHRFRRCLVGWGAVDNEMEGYNFAGDGDFIFPRGSLAESQTLDISYGSGGNDSAVIKSGCLFDPHSTDSPGQSASWAESTVAERHDSDLIHSLNRELVAC
;
A
#
# COMPACT_ATOMS: atom_id res chain seq x y z
N MET A 1 6.39 -22.55 -15.27
CA MET A 1 5.66 -21.44 -15.91
C MET A 1 4.93 -20.71 -14.80
N ALA A 2 5.17 -19.42 -14.61
CA ALA A 2 4.46 -18.63 -13.58
C ALA A 2 2.97 -18.58 -13.90
N ILE A 3 2.11 -18.70 -12.89
CA ILE A 3 0.68 -18.49 -13.03
C ILE A 3 0.46 -17.03 -13.42
N SER A 4 -0.48 -16.75 -14.32
CA SER A 4 -0.84 -15.36 -14.65
C SER A 4 -1.51 -14.76 -13.41
N ALA A 5 -0.82 -13.86 -12.71
CA ALA A 5 -1.33 -13.13 -11.56
C ALA A 5 -2.39 -12.12 -11.99
N ASN A 6 -3.58 -12.61 -12.34
CA ASN A 6 -4.69 -11.82 -12.83
C ASN A 6 -5.58 -11.38 -11.67
N TYR A 7 -6.04 -10.13 -11.74
CA TYR A 7 -7.05 -9.62 -10.82
C TYR A 7 -8.38 -10.31 -11.10
N THR A 8 -8.73 -11.25 -10.23
CA THR A 8 -9.92 -12.09 -10.32
C THR A 8 -10.49 -12.27 -8.91
N PRO A 9 -11.18 -11.26 -8.37
CA PRO A 9 -11.77 -11.36 -7.04
C PRO A 9 -12.82 -12.47 -7.01
N ASP A 10 -12.95 -13.11 -5.85
CA ASP A 10 -13.99 -14.09 -5.60
C ASP A 10 -15.37 -13.42 -5.67
N PRO A 11 -16.42 -14.12 -6.15
CA PRO A 11 -17.76 -13.56 -6.25
C PRO A 11 -18.29 -13.00 -4.92
N SER A 12 -17.88 -13.57 -3.78
CA SER A 12 -18.27 -13.12 -2.44
C SER A 12 -17.57 -11.83 -1.99
N ALA A 13 -16.47 -11.45 -2.64
CA ALA A 13 -15.76 -10.19 -2.37
C ALA A 13 -16.31 -9.01 -3.18
N ILE A 14 -17.21 -9.27 -4.14
CA ILE A 14 -17.82 -8.22 -4.95
C ILE A 14 -18.92 -7.54 -4.10
N LEU A 15 -18.76 -6.24 -3.88
CA LEU A 15 -19.77 -5.44 -3.20
C LEU A 15 -21.11 -5.49 -3.95
N THR A 16 -22.19 -5.74 -3.20
CA THR A 16 -23.56 -5.70 -3.69
C THR A 16 -24.35 -4.61 -2.96
N ALA A 17 -25.50 -4.23 -3.51
CA ALA A 17 -26.34 -3.22 -2.88
C ALA A 17 -26.72 -3.63 -1.43
N PRO A 18 -26.68 -2.70 -0.45
CA PRO A 18 -26.48 -1.26 -0.61
C PRO A 18 -25.02 -0.78 -0.61
N TRP A 19 -24.04 -1.67 -0.36
CA TRP A 19 -22.64 -1.31 -0.14
C TRP A 19 -21.98 -0.65 -1.34
N THR A 20 -22.32 -1.09 -2.56
CA THR A 20 -21.87 -0.42 -3.79
C THR A 20 -22.33 1.04 -3.85
N THR A 21 -23.55 1.34 -3.38
CA THR A 21 -24.08 2.72 -3.35
C THR A 21 -23.37 3.55 -2.29
N VAL A 22 -23.10 2.97 -1.11
CA VAL A 22 -22.34 3.63 -0.04
C VAL A 22 -20.96 4.03 -0.56
N GLN A 23 -20.22 3.08 -1.11
CA GLN A 23 -18.88 3.29 -1.64
C GLN A 23 -18.83 4.39 -2.73
N LEU A 24 -19.75 4.35 -3.70
CA LEU A 24 -19.82 5.37 -4.76
C LEU A 24 -20.20 6.74 -4.20
N SER A 25 -21.06 6.80 -3.19
CA SER A 25 -21.44 8.07 -2.53
C SER A 25 -20.27 8.68 -1.76
N GLU A 26 -19.49 7.86 -1.06
CA GLU A 26 -18.28 8.29 -0.37
C GLU A 26 -17.26 8.86 -1.37
N ARG A 27 -16.98 8.13 -2.45
CA ARG A 27 -16.09 8.58 -3.53
C ARG A 27 -16.52 9.92 -4.12
N ASP A 28 -17.81 10.07 -4.41
CA ASP A 28 -18.31 11.29 -5.04
C ASP A 28 -18.25 12.49 -4.08
N THR A 29 -18.50 12.25 -2.78
CA THR A 29 -18.42 13.26 -1.72
C THR A 29 -16.97 13.70 -1.44
N SER A 30 -16.01 12.78 -1.45
CA SER A 30 -14.59 13.09 -1.21
C SER A 30 -13.86 13.60 -2.47
N SER A 31 -14.51 13.59 -3.63
CA SER A 31 -13.85 13.77 -4.93
C SER A 31 -13.04 15.07 -5.12
N GLN A 32 -13.38 16.14 -4.39
CA GLN A 32 -12.64 17.42 -4.39
C GLN A 32 -11.78 17.66 -3.14
N ILE A 33 -11.90 16.81 -2.13
CA ILE A 33 -11.03 16.86 -0.96
C ILE A 33 -9.62 16.45 -1.42
N PRO A 34 -8.56 17.20 -1.05
CA PRO A 34 -7.20 16.80 -1.38
C PRO A 34 -6.89 15.40 -0.83
N ILE A 35 -6.18 14.58 -1.61
CA ILE A 35 -6.00 13.14 -1.33
C ILE A 35 -5.31 12.85 0.01
N ASN A 36 -4.54 13.80 0.53
CA ASN A 36 -3.87 13.70 1.83
C ASN A 36 -4.82 13.88 3.03
N TYR A 37 -6.05 14.34 2.82
CA TYR A 37 -7.07 14.49 3.87
C TYR A 37 -8.21 13.47 3.74
N VAL A 38 -8.16 12.58 2.73
CA VAL A 38 -9.12 11.49 2.60
C VAL A 38 -8.56 10.25 3.30
N THR A 39 -9.28 9.77 4.31
CA THR A 39 -8.86 8.62 5.11
C THR A 39 -9.40 7.33 4.51
N TYR A 40 -8.53 6.33 4.40
CA TYR A 40 -8.89 5.00 3.92
C TYR A 40 -8.41 3.95 4.92
N PRO A 41 -9.17 2.86 5.14
CA PRO A 41 -8.66 1.73 5.90
C PRO A 41 -7.42 1.17 5.21
N GLY A 42 -6.36 0.98 6.00
CA GLY A 42 -5.11 0.38 5.57
C GLY A 42 -4.99 -1.08 6.01
N VAL A 43 -4.31 -1.89 5.21
CA VAL A 43 -4.03 -3.30 5.56
C VAL A 43 -2.54 -3.62 5.43
N TYR A 44 -2.02 -4.37 6.40
CA TYR A 44 -0.73 -5.04 6.26
C TYR A 44 -0.96 -6.34 5.49
N VAL A 45 -0.45 -6.41 4.25
CA VAL A 45 -0.63 -7.58 3.38
C VAL A 45 -0.12 -8.85 4.03
N THR A 46 0.97 -8.76 4.79
CA THR A 46 1.50 -9.92 5.52
C THR A 46 0.53 -10.49 6.53
N ALA A 47 -0.12 -9.63 7.32
CA ALA A 47 -1.11 -10.09 8.30
C ALA A 47 -2.39 -10.60 7.63
N ALA A 48 -2.83 -9.94 6.55
CA ALA A 48 -4.09 -10.23 5.88
C ALA A 48 -4.03 -11.48 4.97
N CYS A 49 -2.93 -11.63 4.21
CA CYS A 49 -2.84 -12.61 3.13
C CYS A 49 -1.90 -13.78 3.42
N PHE A 50 -1.02 -13.68 4.43
CA PHE A 50 -0.01 -14.71 4.76
C PHE A 50 -0.21 -15.29 6.17
N GLY A 51 -1.44 -15.74 6.44
CA GLY A 51 -1.78 -16.44 7.67
C GLY A 51 -0.91 -17.69 7.89
N ASN A 52 -0.61 -18.00 9.16
CA ASN A 52 0.19 -19.16 9.57
C ASN A 52 1.58 -19.24 8.90
N LYS A 53 2.15 -18.10 8.47
CA LYS A 53 3.46 -18.00 7.82
C LYS A 53 3.55 -18.76 6.48
N ILE A 54 2.41 -18.91 5.80
CA ILE A 54 2.31 -19.56 4.49
C ILE A 54 2.26 -18.45 3.42
N TYR A 55 3.26 -18.46 2.54
CA TYR A 55 3.47 -17.48 1.47
C TYR A 55 3.27 -18.17 0.12
N GLU A 56 2.01 -18.39 -0.22
CA GLU A 56 1.59 -19.03 -1.46
C GLU A 56 1.15 -18.00 -2.50
N GLU A 57 1.51 -18.23 -3.77
CA GLU A 57 1.30 -17.26 -4.84
C GLU A 57 -0.19 -17.03 -5.14
N GLN A 58 -0.95 -18.10 -5.32
CA GLN A 58 -2.36 -18.01 -5.67
C GLN A 58 -3.19 -17.40 -4.54
N ALA A 59 -2.90 -17.77 -3.29
CA ALA A 59 -3.52 -17.22 -2.10
C ALA A 59 -3.28 -15.71 -1.99
N MET A 60 -2.06 -15.24 -2.27
CA MET A 60 -1.77 -13.80 -2.32
C MET A 60 -2.59 -13.10 -3.41
N VAL A 61 -2.58 -13.65 -4.63
CA VAL A 61 -3.29 -13.07 -5.78
C VAL A 61 -4.79 -12.97 -5.49
N THR A 62 -5.40 -14.03 -4.96
CA THR A 62 -6.81 -14.05 -4.57
C THR A 62 -7.08 -13.08 -3.41
N CYS A 63 -6.27 -13.10 -2.35
CA CYS A 63 -6.45 -12.22 -1.19
C CYS A 63 -6.40 -10.74 -1.57
N ILE A 64 -5.37 -10.30 -2.30
CA ILE A 64 -5.25 -8.90 -2.72
C ILE A 64 -6.36 -8.53 -3.71
N SER A 65 -6.76 -9.43 -4.61
CA SER A 65 -7.92 -9.18 -5.50
C SER A 65 -9.19 -8.94 -4.69
N ASN A 66 -9.45 -9.76 -3.66
CA ASN A 66 -10.60 -9.62 -2.78
C ASN A 66 -10.56 -8.30 -1.99
N LEU A 67 -9.39 -7.94 -1.44
CA LEU A 67 -9.19 -6.68 -0.72
C LEU A 67 -9.48 -5.45 -1.59
N ILE A 68 -8.98 -5.43 -2.82
CA ILE A 68 -9.27 -4.36 -3.79
C ILE A 68 -10.76 -4.34 -4.14
N ALA A 69 -11.40 -5.50 -4.31
CA ALA A 69 -12.83 -5.59 -4.64
C ALA A 69 -13.77 -5.06 -3.54
N VAL A 70 -13.34 -5.12 -2.27
CA VAL A 70 -14.05 -4.51 -1.13
C VAL A 70 -13.60 -3.08 -0.82
N ASP A 71 -12.96 -2.41 -1.79
CA ASP A 71 -12.49 -1.02 -1.71
C ASP A 71 -11.36 -0.76 -0.69
N THR A 72 -10.52 -1.76 -0.41
CA THR A 72 -9.26 -1.51 0.31
C THR A 72 -8.33 -0.71 -0.59
N ARG A 73 -8.00 0.51 -0.19
CA ARG A 73 -7.17 1.42 -1.00
C ARG A 73 -5.73 1.54 -0.51
N ARG A 74 -5.45 1.25 0.76
CA ARG A 74 -4.13 1.45 1.35
C ARG A 74 -3.50 0.11 1.76
N PHE A 75 -2.31 -0.16 1.25
CA PHE A 75 -1.59 -1.42 1.44
C PHE A 75 -0.19 -1.17 1.98
N TYR A 76 0.14 -1.85 3.09
CA TYR A 76 1.50 -1.95 3.62
C TYR A 76 2.05 -3.31 3.19
N ILE A 77 3.13 -3.29 2.42
CA ILE A 77 3.68 -4.48 1.75
C ILE A 77 5.11 -4.69 2.21
N ASP A 78 5.36 -5.82 2.88
CA ASP A 78 6.70 -6.24 3.27
C ASP A 78 7.41 -6.86 2.05
N LEU A 79 8.53 -6.26 1.67
CA LEU A 79 9.39 -6.72 0.59
C LEU A 79 10.78 -7.07 1.12
N TYR A 80 11.25 -8.25 0.76
CA TYR A 80 12.52 -8.80 1.21
C TYR A 80 13.50 -8.84 0.05
N TRP A 81 14.64 -8.18 0.21
CA TRP A 81 15.69 -8.21 -0.81
C TRP A 81 16.52 -9.49 -0.69
N SER A 82 16.53 -10.30 -1.76
CA SER A 82 17.42 -11.46 -1.88
C SER A 82 18.66 -11.09 -2.71
N PRO A 83 19.85 -10.96 -2.09
CA PRO A 83 21.07 -10.56 -2.80
C PRO A 83 21.56 -11.64 -3.78
N ASP A 84 21.36 -12.91 -3.45
CA ASP A 84 21.86 -14.03 -4.24
C ASP A 84 21.06 -14.22 -5.53
N HIS A 85 19.75 -13.98 -5.46
CA HIS A 85 18.86 -14.01 -6.63
C HIS A 85 18.65 -12.63 -7.29
N ARG A 86 19.19 -11.56 -6.68
CA ARG A 86 19.04 -10.15 -7.13
C ARG A 86 17.59 -9.76 -7.41
N ARG A 87 16.67 -10.16 -6.53
CA ARG A 87 15.23 -9.91 -6.67
C ARG A 87 14.59 -9.59 -5.33
N TRP A 88 13.45 -8.91 -5.42
CA TRP A 88 12.56 -8.63 -4.29
C TRP A 88 11.51 -9.73 -4.17
N THR A 89 11.36 -10.30 -2.98
CA THR A 89 10.37 -11.34 -2.68
C THR A 89 9.39 -10.86 -1.60
N LEU A 90 8.22 -11.49 -1.54
CA LEU A 90 7.27 -11.25 -0.43
C LEU A 90 7.53 -12.21 0.74
N CYS A 91 8.18 -13.34 0.49
CA CYS A 91 8.59 -14.28 1.53
C CYS A 91 9.82 -13.75 2.31
N PRO A 92 9.84 -13.86 3.66
CA PRO A 92 10.94 -13.39 4.51
C PRO A 92 12.27 -14.12 4.37
N VAL A 93 12.24 -15.34 3.81
CA VAL A 93 13.39 -16.24 3.69
C VAL A 93 13.74 -16.47 2.23
N VAL A 94 15.03 -16.69 1.97
CA VAL A 94 15.52 -17.00 0.62
C VAL A 94 15.09 -18.42 0.23
N VAL A 95 14.37 -18.54 -0.88
CA VAL A 95 13.95 -19.81 -1.49
C VAL A 95 14.62 -19.98 -2.84
N ASP A 96 15.25 -21.15 -3.05
CA ASP A 96 15.81 -21.53 -4.33
C ASP A 96 14.68 -21.83 -5.33
N SER A 97 14.51 -20.99 -6.35
CA SER A 97 13.52 -21.20 -7.41
C SER A 97 13.77 -22.44 -8.28
N ASN A 98 14.93 -23.11 -8.10
CA ASN A 98 15.39 -24.25 -8.90
C ASN A 98 15.42 -25.57 -8.11
N ALA A 99 14.82 -25.64 -6.92
CA ALA A 99 14.71 -26.91 -6.22
C ALA A 99 13.92 -27.91 -7.11
N PRO A 100 14.48 -29.08 -7.44
CA PRO A 100 13.75 -30.08 -8.21
C PRO A 100 12.51 -30.50 -7.43
N ASP A 101 11.39 -30.64 -8.14
CA ASP A 101 10.13 -31.18 -7.63
C ASP A 101 10.43 -32.37 -6.70
N GLY A 102 10.24 -32.18 -5.39
CA GLY A 102 10.42 -33.26 -4.42
C GLY A 102 9.48 -34.41 -4.78
N PRO A 103 9.85 -35.67 -4.49
CA PRO A 103 9.05 -36.82 -4.94
C PRO A 103 7.64 -36.70 -4.40
N ALA A 104 6.68 -36.60 -5.31
CA ALA A 104 5.27 -36.60 -5.02
C ALA A 104 4.93 -37.83 -4.16
N SER A 105 4.51 -37.59 -2.92
CA SER A 105 3.75 -38.57 -2.14
C SER A 105 2.57 -39.00 -2.99
N THR A 106 2.49 -40.30 -3.25
CA THR A 106 1.59 -40.90 -4.22
C THR A 106 0.16 -40.85 -3.69
N GLU A 107 -0.60 -39.82 -4.05
CA GLU A 107 -2.07 -39.85 -3.97
C GLU A 107 -2.71 -39.36 -5.28
N THR A 108 -3.64 -40.20 -5.70
CA THR A 108 -4.36 -40.34 -6.98
C THR A 108 -5.03 -39.05 -7.52
N ALA A 109 -4.62 -38.68 -8.75
CA ALA A 109 -5.28 -37.92 -9.82
C ALA A 109 -6.53 -37.02 -9.57
N ALA A 110 -6.39 -35.72 -9.90
CA ALA A 110 -7.38 -34.96 -10.71
C ALA A 110 -6.79 -33.66 -11.32
N SER A 111 -6.82 -33.59 -12.66
CA SER A 111 -6.85 -32.40 -13.55
C SER A 111 -6.10 -31.10 -13.16
N GLY A 112 -4.89 -30.92 -13.72
CA GLY A 112 -4.45 -29.70 -14.41
C GLY A 112 -4.63 -28.34 -13.73
N LYS A 113 -3.86 -28.05 -12.67
CA LYS A 113 -3.34 -26.72 -12.34
C LYS A 113 -1.96 -26.92 -11.72
N SER A 114 -0.94 -26.26 -12.27
CA SER A 114 0.42 -26.27 -11.71
C SER A 114 0.41 -25.54 -10.38
N SER A 115 0.18 -26.26 -9.27
CA SER A 115 0.34 -25.73 -7.92
C SER A 115 1.79 -25.27 -7.76
N SER A 116 2.01 -24.00 -7.40
CA SER A 116 3.35 -23.55 -7.04
C SER A 116 3.83 -24.40 -5.85
N MET A 117 4.93 -25.14 -5.99
CA MET A 117 5.43 -25.98 -4.91
C MET A 117 5.89 -25.08 -3.76
N LEU A 118 5.30 -25.27 -2.58
CA LEU A 118 5.73 -24.61 -1.36
C LEU A 118 7.01 -25.28 -0.86
N ALA A 119 8.05 -24.49 -0.64
CA ALA A 119 9.27 -24.94 0.01
C ALA A 119 9.25 -24.54 1.49
N ASP A 120 9.49 -25.50 2.36
CA ASP A 120 9.69 -25.23 3.79
C ASP A 120 11.09 -24.62 4.00
N ALA A 121 11.10 -23.38 4.48
CA ALA A 121 12.30 -22.59 4.72
C ALA A 121 12.26 -22.05 6.16
N GLY A 122 12.67 -22.90 7.09
CA GLY A 122 12.60 -22.59 8.53
C GLY A 122 11.17 -22.65 9.04
N SER A 123 10.67 -21.56 9.66
CA SER A 123 9.27 -21.48 10.13
C SER A 123 8.29 -20.99 9.07
N TYR A 124 8.73 -20.82 7.82
CA TYR A 124 7.94 -20.29 6.72
C TYR A 124 7.78 -21.35 5.64
N SER A 125 6.60 -21.37 5.02
CA SER A 125 6.35 -22.18 3.83
C SER A 125 6.15 -21.23 2.66
N CYS A 126 7.05 -21.25 1.68
CA CYS A 126 7.14 -20.20 0.68
C CYS A 126 7.18 -20.73 -0.75
N SER A 127 6.38 -20.13 -1.63
CA SER A 127 6.43 -20.38 -3.05
C SER A 127 7.66 -19.70 -3.67
N GLY A 128 8.47 -20.47 -4.41
CA GLY A 128 9.68 -19.96 -5.07
C GLY A 128 9.42 -18.91 -6.16
N SER A 129 8.19 -18.85 -6.68
CA SER A 129 7.73 -17.91 -7.70
C SER A 129 7.09 -16.63 -7.13
N LEU A 130 6.84 -16.56 -5.81
CA LEU A 130 6.26 -15.40 -5.14
C LEU A 130 7.29 -14.26 -4.97
N ASP A 131 7.48 -13.52 -6.05
CA ASP A 131 8.30 -12.31 -6.09
C ASP A 131 7.50 -11.06 -6.46
N LEU A 132 8.14 -9.89 -6.36
CA LEU A 132 7.51 -8.59 -6.62
C LEU A 132 6.86 -8.52 -8.01
N SER A 133 7.34 -9.30 -8.99
CA SER A 133 6.75 -9.27 -10.33
C SER A 133 5.32 -9.80 -10.35
N VAL A 134 4.97 -10.73 -9.47
CA VAL A 134 3.60 -11.26 -9.30
C VAL A 134 2.66 -10.14 -8.86
N LEU A 135 3.03 -9.40 -7.82
CA LEU A 135 2.27 -8.24 -7.33
C LEU A 135 2.12 -7.16 -8.40
N LEU A 136 3.23 -6.78 -9.07
CA LEU A 136 3.19 -5.77 -10.12
C LEU A 136 2.36 -6.21 -11.33
N HIS A 137 2.30 -7.50 -11.64
CA HIS A 137 1.42 -8.04 -12.66
C HIS A 137 -0.04 -7.92 -12.24
N LEU A 138 -0.37 -8.34 -11.01
CA LEU A 138 -1.71 -8.22 -10.45
C LEU A 138 -2.22 -6.78 -10.49
N LEU A 139 -1.43 -5.83 -9.98
CA LEU A 139 -1.80 -4.41 -9.96
C LEU A 139 -1.98 -3.85 -11.38
N HIS A 140 -1.06 -4.19 -12.30
CA HIS A 140 -1.21 -3.79 -13.70
C HIS A 140 -2.50 -4.35 -14.31
N ASN A 141 -2.82 -5.62 -14.04
CA ASN A 141 -4.03 -6.25 -14.56
C ASN A 141 -5.27 -5.58 -13.98
N TYR A 142 -5.32 -5.31 -12.68
CA TYR A 142 -6.39 -4.53 -12.03
C TYR A 142 -6.58 -3.17 -12.71
N PHE A 143 -5.52 -2.36 -12.85
CA PHE A 143 -5.63 -1.05 -13.47
C PHE A 143 -6.11 -1.13 -14.92
N PHE A 144 -5.59 -2.10 -15.68
CA PHE A 144 -5.97 -2.30 -17.08
C PHE A 144 -7.45 -2.67 -17.22
N ILE A 145 -7.97 -3.61 -16.42
CA ILE A 145 -9.35 -4.06 -16.59
C ILE A 145 -10.39 -3.11 -15.98
N SER A 146 -9.97 -2.23 -15.07
CA SER A 146 -10.86 -1.28 -14.40
C SER A 146 -10.80 0.13 -14.99
N ASP A 147 -10.03 0.35 -16.06
CA ASP A 147 -9.62 1.67 -16.60
C ASP A 147 -10.77 2.67 -16.80
N ASP A 148 -11.95 2.18 -17.22
CA ASP A 148 -13.15 2.99 -17.49
C ASP A 148 -14.36 2.65 -16.60
N THR A 149 -14.14 1.83 -15.57
CA THR A 149 -15.23 1.34 -14.71
C THR A 149 -15.45 2.24 -13.50
N LEU A 150 -16.64 2.16 -12.90
CA LEU A 150 -16.91 2.85 -11.62
C LEU A 150 -16.08 2.30 -10.45
N ASN A 151 -15.48 1.12 -10.63
CA ASN A 151 -14.58 0.46 -9.69
C ASN A 151 -13.13 0.98 -9.81
N ALA A 152 -12.93 2.04 -10.62
CA ALA A 152 -11.64 2.67 -10.75
C ALA A 152 -11.33 3.52 -9.51
N HIS A 153 -10.43 3.04 -8.65
CA HIS A 153 -9.96 3.79 -7.48
C HIS A 153 -8.43 3.87 -7.41
N MET A 154 -7.95 4.87 -6.70
CA MET A 154 -6.56 5.15 -6.38
C MET A 154 -6.07 4.25 -5.26
N LEU A 155 -4.90 3.64 -5.45
CA LEU A 155 -4.23 2.84 -4.45
C LEU A 155 -3.05 3.59 -3.82
N TYR A 156 -2.88 3.42 -2.52
CA TYR A 156 -1.76 3.92 -1.73
C TYR A 156 -0.93 2.72 -1.28
N ILE A 157 0.27 2.56 -1.85
CA ILE A 157 1.13 1.42 -1.58
C ILE A 157 2.33 1.91 -0.77
N LEU A 158 2.42 1.46 0.48
CA LEU A 158 3.56 1.71 1.36
C LEU A 158 4.44 0.47 1.40
N LEU A 159 5.70 0.64 1.00
CA LEU A 159 6.67 -0.42 0.94
C LEU A 159 7.45 -0.47 2.23
N ASN A 160 7.26 -1.55 2.99
CA ASN A 160 8.16 -1.91 4.06
C ASN A 160 9.29 -2.74 3.46
N ILE A 161 10.56 -2.39 3.74
CA ILE A 161 11.69 -3.11 3.12
C ILE A 161 12.58 -3.75 4.17
N HIS A 162 12.95 -4.98 3.86
CA HIS A 162 13.66 -5.90 4.72
C HIS A 162 14.79 -6.57 3.93
N PHE A 163 15.76 -7.11 4.64
CA PHE A 163 16.74 -8.02 4.05
C PHE A 163 16.27 -9.46 4.21
N ALA A 164 16.30 -10.26 3.13
CA ALA A 164 15.84 -11.65 3.19
C ALA A 164 16.75 -12.49 4.10
N THR A 165 16.13 -13.35 4.91
CA THR A 165 16.85 -14.27 5.78
C THR A 165 17.47 -15.40 4.97
N PRO A 166 18.78 -15.67 5.09
CA PRO A 166 19.43 -16.77 4.37
C PRO A 166 18.81 -18.13 4.74
N LYS A 167 18.80 -19.05 3.77
CA LYS A 167 18.30 -20.42 3.98
C LYS A 167 19.04 -21.10 5.14
N GLY A 168 18.29 -21.66 6.10
CA GLY A 168 18.83 -22.34 7.27
C GLY A 168 19.22 -21.42 8.44
N SER A 169 19.07 -20.10 8.30
CA SER A 169 19.12 -19.15 9.43
C SER A 169 17.73 -18.99 10.04
N SER A 170 17.65 -18.92 11.37
CA SER A 170 16.39 -18.65 12.08
C SER A 170 16.11 -17.15 12.24
N ASN A 171 17.10 -16.29 12.03
CA ASN A 171 17.00 -14.85 12.26
C ASN A 171 17.47 -14.05 11.05
N PRO A 172 16.91 -12.84 10.83
CA PRO A 172 17.43 -11.90 9.85
C PRO A 172 18.89 -11.53 10.18
N PRO A 173 19.65 -11.04 9.18
CA PRO A 173 21.03 -10.62 9.41
C PRO A 173 21.05 -9.53 10.47
N SER A 174 21.87 -9.65 11.52
CA SER A 174 21.92 -8.64 12.61
C SER A 174 22.82 -7.42 12.30
N ARG A 175 23.38 -7.36 11.08
CA ARG A 175 24.30 -6.31 10.64
C ARG A 175 23.99 -5.91 9.21
N ALA A 176 24.12 -4.62 8.94
CA ALA A 176 24.02 -4.07 7.59
C ALA A 176 24.97 -4.82 6.63
N PRO A 177 24.44 -5.35 5.50
CA PRO A 177 25.24 -6.00 4.47
C PRO A 177 26.28 -5.07 3.85
N ALA A 178 27.28 -5.65 3.16
CA ALA A 178 28.23 -4.88 2.37
C ALA A 178 27.51 -4.08 1.27
N ARG A 179 28.03 -2.89 0.91
CA ARG A 179 27.38 -1.98 -0.05
C ARG A 179 27.02 -2.61 -1.40
N ASN A 180 27.84 -3.56 -1.88
CA ASN A 180 27.62 -4.27 -3.14
C ASN A 180 26.50 -5.32 -3.08
N LYS A 181 25.94 -5.59 -1.89
CA LYS A 181 24.83 -6.52 -1.69
C LYS A 181 23.46 -5.82 -1.80
N PHE A 182 23.40 -4.49 -1.82
CA PHE A 182 22.15 -3.76 -2.04
C PHE A 182 21.74 -3.77 -3.51
N PRO A 183 20.42 -3.67 -3.80
CA PRO A 183 19.93 -3.47 -5.15
C PRO A 183 20.45 -2.17 -5.75
N SER A 184 20.65 -2.17 -7.06
CA SER A 184 21.10 -0.99 -7.82
C SER A 184 20.57 -1.03 -9.26
N GLY A 185 20.53 0.14 -9.90
CA GLY A 185 20.04 0.31 -11.26
C GLY A 185 18.63 -0.27 -11.42
N LYS A 186 18.45 -1.19 -12.38
CA LYS A 186 17.16 -1.82 -12.69
C LYS A 186 16.53 -2.64 -11.56
N HIS A 187 17.27 -2.91 -10.48
CA HIS A 187 16.77 -3.67 -9.33
C HIS A 187 16.25 -2.76 -8.21
N LEU A 188 16.38 -1.44 -8.34
CA LEU A 188 15.72 -0.49 -7.44
C LEU A 188 14.20 -0.58 -7.61
N LEU A 189 13.46 -0.40 -6.52
CA LEU A 189 12.01 -0.54 -6.48
C LEU A 189 11.33 0.48 -7.40
N GLY A 190 11.76 1.73 -7.41
CA GLY A 190 11.24 2.76 -8.31
C GLY A 190 11.44 2.41 -9.78
N SER A 191 12.56 1.78 -10.14
CA SER A 191 12.77 1.25 -11.50
C SER A 191 11.82 0.09 -11.85
N LEU A 192 11.56 -0.81 -10.91
CA LEU A 192 10.65 -1.95 -11.12
C LEU A 192 9.19 -1.50 -11.23
N PHE A 193 8.75 -0.64 -10.32
CA PHE A 193 7.42 -0.01 -10.36
C PHE A 193 7.26 0.85 -11.61
N GLY A 194 8.20 1.75 -11.91
CA GLY A 194 8.16 2.60 -13.10
C GLY A 194 8.10 1.79 -14.39
N LYS A 195 8.84 0.68 -14.50
CA LYS A 195 8.80 -0.18 -15.69
C LYS A 195 7.41 -0.76 -15.97
N ARG A 196 6.64 -1.10 -14.93
CA ARG A 196 5.36 -1.83 -15.08
C ARG A 196 4.13 -0.95 -14.90
N LEU A 197 4.20 0.03 -14.01
CA LEU A 197 3.05 0.80 -13.52
C LEU A 197 3.15 2.30 -13.83
N ALA A 198 4.21 2.80 -14.48
CA ALA A 198 4.36 4.24 -14.77
C ALA A 198 3.13 4.93 -15.38
N PRO A 199 2.35 4.31 -16.30
CA PRO A 199 1.11 4.92 -16.80
C PRO A 199 0.07 5.21 -15.70
N TYR A 200 0.07 4.44 -14.61
CA TYR A 200 -0.89 4.55 -13.52
C TYR A 200 -0.33 5.27 -12.30
N MET A 201 0.97 5.57 -12.23
CA MET A 201 1.56 6.18 -11.03
C MET A 201 1.40 7.71 -11.02
N TYR A 202 0.96 8.24 -9.89
CA TYR A 202 1.14 9.64 -9.51
C TYR A 202 2.41 9.73 -8.65
N THR A 203 3.41 10.51 -9.08
CA THR A 203 4.76 10.46 -8.51
C THR A 203 5.18 11.74 -7.79
N PRO A 204 6.25 11.71 -6.95
CA PRO A 204 6.75 12.90 -6.27
C PRO A 204 7.16 14.02 -7.25
N LYS A 205 7.77 13.65 -8.37
CA LYS A 205 8.15 14.58 -9.43
C LYS A 205 6.93 15.29 -10.01
N GLN A 206 5.86 14.57 -10.29
CA GLN A 206 4.62 15.15 -10.78
C GLN A 206 4.00 16.10 -9.75
N LEU A 207 3.94 15.69 -8.48
CA LEU A 207 3.44 16.55 -7.41
C LEU A 207 4.25 17.86 -7.33
N GLN A 208 5.58 17.79 -7.36
CA GLN A 208 6.44 18.97 -7.29
C GLN A 208 6.24 19.91 -8.50
N GLU A 209 6.19 19.36 -9.71
CA GLU A 209 5.95 20.13 -10.94
C GLU A 209 4.57 20.80 -10.91
N GLU A 210 3.55 20.08 -10.45
CA GLU A 210 2.19 20.60 -10.35
C GLU A 210 2.05 21.68 -9.28
N ARG A 211 2.68 21.50 -8.11
CA ARG A 211 2.74 22.48 -7.02
C ARG A 211 3.43 23.77 -7.41
N ALA A 212 4.45 23.69 -8.27
CA ALA A 212 5.21 24.86 -8.71
C ALA A 212 4.41 25.79 -9.62
N ASN A 213 3.40 25.29 -10.34
CA ASN A 213 2.50 26.11 -11.15
C ASN A 213 1.10 25.48 -11.27
N LEU A 214 0.19 25.91 -10.40
CA LEU A 214 -1.20 25.47 -10.34
C LEU A 214 -1.99 25.83 -11.60
N ASN A 215 -1.67 26.96 -12.24
CA ASN A 215 -2.32 27.41 -13.49
C ASN A 215 -2.10 26.41 -14.64
N ARG A 216 -0.99 25.67 -14.62
CA ARG A 216 -0.66 24.61 -15.60
C ARG A 216 -1.04 23.20 -15.13
N SER A 217 -1.56 23.07 -13.91
CA SER A 217 -1.92 21.80 -13.29
C SER A 217 -3.36 21.82 -12.77
N TRP A 218 -3.59 21.93 -11.47
CA TRP A 218 -4.89 21.74 -10.82
C TRP A 218 -5.92 22.79 -11.25
N TYR A 219 -5.48 24.00 -11.61
CA TYR A 219 -6.36 25.07 -12.08
C TYR A 219 -6.57 25.08 -13.60
N SER A 220 -5.89 24.18 -14.33
CA SER A 220 -6.07 24.03 -15.78
C SER A 220 -7.28 23.16 -16.17
N VAL A 221 -7.93 22.51 -15.19
CA VAL A 221 -9.12 21.67 -15.38
C VAL A 221 -10.39 22.41 -14.92
N PRO A 222 -11.61 21.90 -15.19
CA PRO A 222 -12.85 22.49 -14.67
C PRO A 222 -12.89 22.55 -13.14
N ARG A 223 -13.59 23.56 -12.59
CA ARG A 223 -13.63 23.82 -11.13
C ARG A 223 -14.10 22.64 -10.28
N TYR A 224 -14.99 21.81 -10.78
CA TYR A 224 -15.46 20.62 -10.05
C TYR A 224 -14.35 19.56 -9.84
N ALA A 225 -13.21 19.70 -10.52
CA ALA A 225 -12.03 18.86 -10.37
C ALA A 225 -10.86 19.62 -9.75
N HIS A 226 -11.09 20.82 -9.21
CA HIS A 226 -10.09 21.50 -8.40
C HIS A 226 -10.10 20.88 -7.00
N PRO A 227 -8.92 20.70 -6.38
CA PRO A 227 -8.86 20.49 -4.95
C PRO A 227 -9.41 21.73 -4.24
N ILE A 228 -10.15 21.53 -3.16
CA ILE A 228 -10.70 22.62 -2.34
C ILE A 228 -9.53 23.40 -1.73
N ALA A 229 -9.45 24.70 -2.03
CA ALA A 229 -8.28 25.53 -1.73
C ALA A 229 -8.10 25.80 -0.23
N GLU A 230 -9.17 25.68 0.56
CA GLU A 230 -9.19 25.87 2.01
C GLU A 230 -8.34 24.85 2.78
N TYR A 231 -7.95 23.74 2.14
CA TYR A 231 -7.11 22.70 2.74
C TYR A 231 -5.60 22.96 2.62
N PHE A 232 -5.19 23.99 1.88
CA PHE A 232 -3.78 24.26 1.63
C PHE A 232 -3.49 25.74 1.34
N THR A 233 -2.21 26.11 1.37
CA THR A 233 -1.81 27.50 1.13
C THR A 233 -1.52 27.73 -0.35
N THR A 234 -1.97 28.87 -0.87
CA THR A 234 -1.66 29.28 -2.25
C THR A 234 -0.90 30.59 -2.25
N HIS A 235 0.19 30.64 -3.00
CA HIS A 235 0.91 31.87 -3.30
C HIS A 235 0.67 32.26 -4.75
N LYS A 236 0.65 33.57 -5.00
CA LYS A 236 0.56 34.11 -6.35
C LYS A 236 1.75 35.00 -6.59
N ASP A 237 2.49 34.74 -7.66
CA ASP A 237 3.66 35.54 -8.01
C ASP A 237 3.28 36.82 -8.78
N ALA A 238 4.27 37.66 -9.09
CA ALA A 238 4.07 38.90 -9.84
C ALA A 238 3.58 38.69 -11.29
N LYS A 239 3.75 37.49 -11.86
CA LYS A 239 3.26 37.12 -13.19
C LYS A 239 1.83 36.58 -13.15
N GLY A 240 1.29 36.35 -11.95
CA GLY A 240 -0.03 35.80 -11.72
C GLY A 240 -0.09 34.27 -11.73
N ASP A 241 1.06 33.60 -11.72
CA ASP A 241 1.16 32.15 -11.56
C ASP A 241 0.92 31.79 -10.08
N HIS A 242 0.07 30.80 -9.85
CA HIS A 242 -0.21 30.28 -8.52
C HIS A 242 0.68 29.08 -8.22
N SER A 243 1.14 28.96 -6.98
CA SER A 243 1.89 27.82 -6.48
C SER A 243 1.42 27.45 -5.07
N THR A 244 1.80 26.26 -4.60
CA THR A 244 1.51 25.83 -3.23
C THR A 244 2.68 25.03 -2.66
N PRO A 245 3.10 25.30 -1.40
CA PRO A 245 4.13 24.51 -0.74
C PRO A 245 3.59 23.18 -0.19
N ASP A 246 2.30 23.12 0.17
CA ASP A 246 1.71 22.06 0.99
C ASP A 246 0.47 21.40 0.38
N GLY A 247 -0.10 21.95 -0.69
CA GLY A 247 -1.31 21.41 -1.32
C GLY A 247 -1.15 20.04 -1.95
N TRP A 248 -2.21 19.27 -2.03
CA TRP A 248 -2.26 18.03 -2.80
C TRP A 248 -3.43 18.10 -3.79
N PRO A 249 -3.35 17.39 -4.92
CA PRO A 249 -4.51 17.26 -5.79
C PRO A 249 -5.62 16.47 -5.09
N CYS A 250 -6.84 16.53 -5.62
CA CYS A 250 -7.95 15.67 -5.24
C CYS A 250 -8.03 14.43 -6.15
N GLU A 251 -8.74 13.38 -5.72
CA GLU A 251 -8.86 12.14 -6.51
C GLU A 251 -9.45 12.41 -7.89
N ARG A 252 -10.41 13.33 -8.00
CA ARG A 252 -11.02 13.66 -9.29
C ARG A 252 -10.02 14.21 -10.30
N TYR A 253 -9.04 14.99 -9.84
CA TYR A 253 -7.96 15.46 -10.69
C TYR A 253 -7.02 14.31 -11.10
N VAL A 254 -6.53 13.55 -10.12
CA VAL A 254 -5.50 12.52 -10.35
C VAL A 254 -6.05 11.36 -11.18
N GLU A 255 -7.21 10.82 -10.80
CA GLU A 255 -7.81 9.66 -11.46
C GLU A 255 -8.46 10.02 -12.79
N ARG A 256 -9.24 11.11 -12.86
CA ARG A 256 -10.09 11.38 -14.03
C ARG A 256 -9.49 12.36 -15.04
N HIS A 257 -8.54 13.21 -14.63
CA HIS A 257 -7.88 14.15 -15.52
C HIS A 257 -6.42 13.78 -15.82
N ARG A 258 -5.74 13.12 -14.88
CA ARG A 258 -4.38 12.61 -15.09
C ARG A 258 -4.31 11.11 -15.37
N PHE A 259 -5.41 10.37 -15.23
CA PHE A 259 -5.48 8.92 -15.41
C PHE A 259 -4.44 8.17 -14.57
N ARG A 260 -4.09 8.72 -13.40
CA ARG A 260 -3.20 8.08 -12.43
C ARG A 260 -4.02 7.50 -11.29
N ARG A 261 -3.62 6.34 -10.82
CA ARG A 261 -4.39 5.47 -9.94
C ARG A 261 -3.55 4.80 -8.85
N CYS A 262 -2.29 5.18 -8.70
CA CYS A 262 -1.43 4.62 -7.67
C CYS A 262 -0.41 5.65 -7.17
N LEU A 263 -0.26 5.75 -5.85
CA LEU A 263 0.88 6.38 -5.20
C LEU A 263 1.69 5.28 -4.53
N VAL A 264 3.01 5.41 -4.55
CA VAL A 264 3.92 4.47 -3.88
C VAL A 264 4.83 5.26 -2.96
N GLY A 265 4.94 4.86 -1.70
CA GLY A 265 5.79 5.51 -0.71
C GLY A 265 6.53 4.50 0.16
N TRP A 266 7.44 5.01 0.97
CA TRP A 266 8.18 4.21 1.94
C TRP A 266 7.41 4.09 3.27
N GLY A 267 7.28 2.86 3.76
CA GLY A 267 6.83 2.55 5.12
C GLY A 267 8.00 2.28 6.05
N ALA A 268 7.88 1.21 6.85
CA ALA A 268 8.91 0.74 7.77
C ALA A 268 10.14 0.22 7.01
N VAL A 269 11.33 0.49 7.54
CA VAL A 269 12.56 -0.01 6.92
C VAL A 269 13.48 -0.53 7.99
N ASP A 270 13.88 -1.78 7.82
CA ASP A 270 14.81 -2.45 8.71
C ASP A 270 16.19 -1.79 8.71
N ASN A 271 16.89 -1.88 9.84
CA ASN A 271 18.23 -1.31 9.99
C ASN A 271 19.22 -1.88 8.96
N GLU A 272 19.04 -3.15 8.58
CA GLU A 272 19.83 -3.82 7.55
C GLU A 272 19.67 -3.19 6.17
N MET A 273 18.59 -2.45 5.95
CA MET A 273 18.24 -1.77 4.70
C MET A 273 18.55 -0.27 4.71
N GLU A 274 19.21 0.26 5.75
CA GLU A 274 19.66 1.67 5.79
C GLU A 274 20.58 2.04 4.61
N GLY A 275 21.35 1.08 4.10
CA GLY A 275 22.24 1.28 2.95
C GLY A 275 21.55 1.30 1.58
N TYR A 276 20.22 1.12 1.53
CA TYR A 276 19.46 1.19 0.29
C TYR A 276 19.53 2.59 -0.36
N ASN A 277 19.62 2.64 -1.69
CA ASN A 277 19.68 3.91 -2.42
C ASN A 277 18.27 4.51 -2.62
N PHE A 278 17.71 5.11 -1.56
CA PHE A 278 16.39 5.78 -1.62
C PHE A 278 16.34 6.93 -2.63
N ALA A 279 17.44 7.68 -2.76
CA ALA A 279 17.53 8.80 -3.70
C ALA A 279 17.37 8.34 -5.16
N GLY A 280 17.82 7.13 -5.49
CA GLY A 280 17.64 6.54 -6.82
C GLY A 280 16.18 6.29 -7.22
N ASP A 281 15.26 6.28 -6.25
CA ASP A 281 13.83 6.06 -6.47
C ASP A 281 12.98 7.34 -6.32
N GLY A 282 13.59 8.49 -6.00
CA GLY A 282 12.88 9.71 -5.63
C GLY A 282 11.94 10.27 -6.71
N ASP A 283 12.14 9.90 -7.97
CA ASP A 283 11.25 10.29 -9.08
C ASP A 283 9.93 9.51 -9.09
N PHE A 284 9.87 8.33 -8.45
CA PHE A 284 8.74 7.39 -8.51
C PHE A 284 8.13 7.09 -7.13
N ILE A 285 8.95 7.02 -6.08
CA ILE A 285 8.53 6.62 -4.73
C ILE A 285 8.64 7.80 -3.78
N PHE A 286 7.52 8.09 -3.12
CA PHE A 286 7.40 9.14 -2.12
C PHE A 286 8.30 8.88 -0.90
N PRO A 287 9.00 9.90 -0.37
CA PRO A 287 9.85 9.77 0.80
C PRO A 287 9.06 9.31 2.03
N ARG A 288 9.75 8.77 3.04
CA ARG A 288 9.12 8.38 4.31
C ARG A 288 8.40 9.57 4.94
N GLY A 289 7.25 9.31 5.55
CA GLY A 289 6.43 10.35 6.19
C GLY A 289 5.57 11.19 5.25
N SER A 290 5.68 11.01 3.91
CA SER A 290 4.95 11.88 2.97
C SER A 290 3.61 11.33 2.49
N LEU A 291 3.32 10.04 2.71
CA LEU A 291 2.01 9.41 2.43
C LEU A 291 1.35 8.82 3.67
N ALA A 292 2.01 8.89 4.82
CA ALA A 292 1.53 8.38 6.10
C ALA A 292 2.24 9.12 7.23
N GLU A 293 1.46 9.67 8.15
CA GLU A 293 1.92 10.26 9.40
C GLU A 293 1.21 9.55 10.55
N SER A 294 1.84 8.46 11.03
CA SER A 294 1.25 7.59 12.04
C SER A 294 1.24 8.26 13.42
N GLN A 295 0.07 8.30 14.05
CA GLN A 295 -0.10 8.65 15.45
C GLN A 295 -0.13 7.36 16.30
N THR A 296 0.56 7.37 17.43
CA THR A 296 0.52 6.25 18.37
C THR A 296 -0.78 6.29 19.16
N LEU A 297 -1.55 5.19 19.13
CA LEU A 297 -2.76 5.03 19.93
C LEU A 297 -2.41 4.73 21.39
N ASP A 298 -3.09 5.44 22.31
CA ASP A 298 -3.16 5.06 23.72
C ASP A 298 -4.51 4.38 23.99
N ILE A 299 -4.50 3.09 24.34
CA ILE A 299 -5.71 2.29 24.59
C ILE A 299 -5.72 1.87 26.05
N SER A 300 -6.89 2.01 26.68
CA SER A 300 -7.13 1.51 28.04
C SER A 300 -8.19 0.44 28.07
N TYR A 301 -7.98 -0.58 28.90
CA TYR A 301 -8.91 -1.68 29.12
C TYR A 301 -9.63 -1.50 30.45
N GLY A 302 -10.97 -1.58 30.44
CA GLY A 302 -11.78 -1.51 31.66
C GLY A 302 -11.57 -2.74 32.55
N SER A 303 -11.30 -2.56 33.84
CA SER A 303 -10.96 -3.68 34.76
C SER A 303 -12.16 -4.51 35.24
N GLY A 304 -13.22 -4.66 34.45
CA GLY A 304 -14.49 -5.15 34.95
C GLY A 304 -15.31 -5.95 33.95
N GLY A 305 -14.85 -7.13 33.54
CA GLY A 305 -15.65 -8.21 32.92
C GLY A 305 -16.30 -7.93 31.56
N ASN A 306 -16.41 -6.67 31.14
CA ASN A 306 -16.71 -6.21 29.80
C ASN A 306 -15.43 -5.58 29.27
N ASP A 307 -14.64 -6.36 28.53
CA ASP A 307 -13.40 -5.95 27.88
C ASP A 307 -13.66 -5.00 26.70
N SER A 308 -14.27 -3.83 26.94
CA SER A 308 -14.33 -2.78 25.92
C SER A 308 -13.05 -1.96 25.98
N ALA A 309 -12.21 -2.08 24.95
CA ALA A 309 -11.07 -1.20 24.73
C ALA A 309 -11.57 0.23 24.51
N VAL A 310 -11.04 1.20 25.26
CA VAL A 310 -11.35 2.62 25.12
C VAL A 310 -10.10 3.36 24.67
N ILE A 311 -10.20 4.06 23.54
CA ILE A 311 -9.11 4.87 22.99
C ILE A 311 -9.03 6.21 23.74
N LYS A 312 -7.84 6.56 24.24
CA LYS A 312 -7.59 7.79 25.00
C LYS A 312 -6.96 8.91 24.18
N SER A 313 -6.09 8.56 23.23
CA SER A 313 -5.42 9.52 22.35
C SER A 313 -4.88 8.84 21.08
N GLY A 314 -4.52 9.62 20.06
CA GLY A 314 -4.03 9.13 18.74
C GLY A 314 -5.13 8.90 17.70
N CYS A 315 -6.29 9.53 17.91
CA CYS A 315 -7.46 9.43 17.03
C CYS A 315 -7.33 10.39 15.85
N LEU A 316 -8.02 10.09 14.76
CA LEU A 316 -7.88 10.86 13.51
C LEU A 316 -8.41 12.29 13.63
N PHE A 317 -9.30 12.55 14.58
CA PHE A 317 -9.86 13.85 14.89
C PHE A 317 -9.90 14.06 16.41
N ASP A 318 -9.46 15.24 16.85
CA ASP A 318 -9.56 15.73 18.23
C ASP A 318 -10.56 16.90 18.25
N PRO A 319 -11.77 16.75 18.85
CA PRO A 319 -12.79 17.79 18.90
C PRO A 319 -12.42 18.96 19.84
N HIS A 320 -11.43 18.77 20.70
CA HIS A 320 -10.96 19.77 21.66
C HIS A 320 -9.80 20.62 21.13
N SER A 321 -9.17 20.19 20.03
CA SER A 321 -8.18 20.97 19.32
C SER A 321 -8.85 22.11 18.52
N THR A 322 -8.55 23.35 18.90
CA THR A 322 -8.96 24.56 18.16
C THR A 322 -7.84 25.11 17.30
N ASP A 323 -6.69 24.43 17.26
CA ASP A 323 -5.63 24.80 16.34
C ASP A 323 -6.20 24.65 14.93
N SER A 324 -6.15 25.73 14.13
CA SER A 324 -6.42 25.64 12.70
C SER A 324 -5.63 24.43 12.18
N PRO A 325 -6.18 23.52 11.35
CA PRO A 325 -5.47 22.35 10.86
C PRO A 325 -4.26 22.80 10.03
N GLY A 326 -3.18 23.12 10.72
CA GLY A 326 -1.95 23.63 10.17
C GLY A 326 -1.05 22.45 9.98
N GLN A 327 -1.03 21.90 8.77
CA GLN A 327 -0.09 20.87 8.30
C GLN A 327 0.00 19.54 9.07
N SER A 328 -0.39 19.43 10.35
CA SER A 328 -0.16 18.27 11.21
C SER A 328 -1.28 17.22 11.17
N ALA A 329 -2.31 17.41 10.34
CA ALA A 329 -3.40 16.45 10.13
C ALA A 329 -3.40 15.86 8.70
N SER A 330 -2.45 16.27 7.86
CA SER A 330 -2.27 15.71 6.52
C SER A 330 -1.71 14.29 6.65
N TRP A 331 -2.29 13.33 5.95
CA TRP A 331 -1.87 11.92 5.98
C TRP A 331 -1.95 11.25 7.35
N ALA A 332 -2.82 11.73 8.23
CA ALA A 332 -3.04 11.13 9.54
C ALA A 332 -3.34 9.62 9.40
N GLU A 333 -2.55 8.81 10.08
CA GLU A 333 -2.74 7.37 10.20
C GLU A 333 -2.85 7.00 11.67
N SER A 334 -3.69 6.01 11.97
CA SER A 334 -3.76 5.38 13.27
C SER A 334 -3.77 3.86 13.10
N THR A 335 -2.89 3.17 13.82
CA THR A 335 -2.66 1.73 13.62
C THR A 335 -3.02 0.95 14.88
N VAL A 336 -3.94 0.00 14.75
CA VAL A 336 -4.25 -0.96 15.82
C VAL A 336 -3.24 -2.10 15.76
N ALA A 337 -2.32 -2.16 16.74
CA ALA A 337 -1.20 -3.11 16.74
C ALA A 337 -1.53 -4.48 17.34
N GLU A 338 -2.66 -4.63 18.04
CA GLU A 338 -3.04 -5.85 18.74
C GLU A 338 -4.15 -6.62 18.01
N ARG A 339 -4.03 -7.96 18.01
CA ARG A 339 -5.01 -8.86 17.39
C ARG A 339 -6.21 -8.99 18.34
N HIS A 340 -7.27 -8.23 18.06
CA HIS A 340 -8.52 -8.32 18.80
C HIS A 340 -9.54 -9.23 18.09
N ASP A 341 -10.49 -9.80 18.85
CA ASP A 341 -11.64 -10.51 18.28
C ASP A 341 -12.45 -9.58 17.34
N SER A 342 -13.17 -10.17 16.38
CA SER A 342 -13.87 -9.42 15.32
C SER A 342 -14.83 -8.34 15.83
N ASP A 343 -15.45 -8.57 16.99
CA ASP A 343 -16.40 -7.63 17.60
C ASP A 343 -15.72 -6.36 18.13
N LEU A 344 -14.46 -6.48 18.56
CA LEU A 344 -13.65 -5.35 19.02
C LEU A 344 -13.21 -4.46 17.86
N ILE A 345 -12.92 -5.01 16.67
CA ILE A 345 -12.49 -4.22 15.49
C ILE A 345 -13.59 -3.26 15.02
N HIS A 346 -14.85 -3.68 15.03
CA HIS A 346 -15.97 -2.80 14.70
C HIS A 346 -16.17 -1.67 15.72
N SER A 347 -15.95 -1.95 17.01
CA SER A 347 -15.99 -0.93 18.07
C SER A 347 -14.83 0.05 17.94
N LEU A 348 -13.61 -0.45 17.72
CA LEU A 348 -12.39 0.34 17.52
C LEU A 348 -12.53 1.27 16.33
N ASN A 349 -13.02 0.81 15.17
CA ASN A 349 -13.22 1.69 14.00
C ASN A 349 -14.16 2.86 14.26
N ARG A 350 -15.16 2.69 15.14
CA ARG A 350 -16.06 3.78 15.52
C ARG A 350 -15.39 4.78 16.47
N GLU A 351 -14.54 4.31 17.36
CA GLU A 351 -13.83 5.14 18.34
C GLU A 351 -12.57 5.80 17.76
N LEU A 352 -11.96 5.22 16.72
CA LEU A 352 -10.74 5.75 16.08
C LEU A 352 -10.95 7.08 15.36
N VAL A 353 -12.18 7.39 14.96
CA VAL A 353 -12.50 8.62 14.24
C VAL A 353 -12.37 9.81 15.17
N ALA A 354 -12.88 9.73 16.40
CA ALA A 354 -12.89 10.85 17.33
C ALA A 354 -12.74 10.39 18.78
N CYS A 355 -11.76 10.98 19.44
CA CYS A 355 -11.51 10.97 20.87
C CYS A 355 -11.32 12.45 21.26
#